data_AF-A0A3E2CLB8-F1
#
_entry.id   AF-A0A3E2CLB8-F1
#
_cell.length_a   1.000
_cell.length_b   1.000
_cell.length_c   1.000
_cell.angle_alpha   90.00
_cell.angle_beta   90.00
_cell.angle_gamma   90.00
#
_symmetry.space_group_name_H-M   'P 1'
#
loop_
_entity.id
_entity.type
_entity.pdbx_description
1 polymer ?
#
loop_
_entity_poly.entity_id
_entity_poly.type
_entity_poly.pdbx_seq_one_letter_code
_entity_poly.pdbx_strand_id
1 'polypeptide(L)' 'SGLSWIRLSTPVKFGNTANDPVSLVIGLAGHDENEHIGVMSAVAAALSNPVKTRELAQAKNAKEIRAILKS' A
#
# COMPACT_ATOMS: atom_id res chain seq x y z
N SER A 1 -13.59 -8.23 -2.32
CA SER A 1 -12.16 -8.02 -1.99
C SER A 1 -11.95 -7.24 -0.68
N GLY A 2 -10.84 -7.49 0.02
CA GLY A 2 -10.41 -6.82 1.26
C GLY A 2 -8.96 -6.35 1.16
N LEU A 3 -8.64 -5.26 1.88
CA LEU A 3 -7.33 -4.64 1.92
C LEU A 3 -6.94 -4.40 3.38
N SER A 4 -5.76 -4.86 3.79
CA SER A 4 -5.11 -4.45 5.03
C SER A 4 -3.94 -3.52 4.72
N TRP A 5 -3.70 -2.55 5.60
CA TRP A 5 -2.63 -1.57 5.47
C TRP A 5 -1.94 -1.42 6.82
N ILE A 6 -0.66 -1.78 6.88
CA ILE A 6 0.12 -1.81 8.11
C ILE A 6 1.38 -0.99 7.89
N ARG A 7 1.57 0.04 8.71
CA ARG A 7 2.82 0.80 8.77
C ARG A 7 3.60 0.37 10.00
N LEU A 8 4.84 -0.03 9.80
CA LEU A 8 5.72 -0.44 10.88
C LEU A 8 6.41 0.80 11.47
N SER A 9 6.37 0.96 12.79
CA SER A 9 7.12 2.02 13.48
C SER A 9 8.63 1.82 13.35
N THR A 10 9.06 0.57 13.21
CA THR A 10 10.45 0.17 13.00
C THR A 10 10.51 -0.68 11.73
N PRO A 11 11.17 -0.23 10.66
CA PRO A 11 11.30 -1.00 9.43
C PRO A 11 12.01 -2.33 9.68
N VAL A 12 11.58 -3.38 8.98
CA VAL A 12 12.13 -4.75 9.14
C VAL A 12 12.68 -5.26 7.83
N LYS A 13 13.66 -6.17 7.92
CA LYS A 13 14.22 -6.85 6.74
C LYS A 13 13.23 -7.90 6.23
N PHE A 14 12.89 -7.84 4.96
CA PHE A 14 11.95 -8.73 4.26
C PHE A 14 12.62 -9.64 3.23
N GLY A 15 13.95 -9.52 3.05
CA GLY A 15 14.71 -10.43 2.18
C GLY A 15 14.77 -9.99 0.72
N ASN A 16 14.47 -8.71 0.45
CA ASN A 16 14.64 -8.10 -0.87
C ASN A 16 15.68 -6.99 -0.77
N THR A 17 16.91 -7.25 -1.20
CA THR A 17 18.05 -6.31 -1.08
C THR A 17 17.76 -4.91 -1.65
N ALA A 18 16.94 -4.79 -2.70
CA ALA A 18 16.63 -3.51 -3.32
C ALA A 18 15.54 -2.71 -2.58
N ASN A 19 14.70 -3.39 -1.79
CA ASN A 19 13.53 -2.79 -1.13
C ASN A 19 13.58 -2.91 0.41
N ASP A 20 14.63 -3.52 0.95
CA ASP A 20 14.89 -3.57 2.39
C ASP A 20 15.50 -2.25 2.88
N PRO A 21 15.10 -1.75 4.06
CA PRO A 21 14.11 -2.33 4.97
C PRO A 21 12.66 -1.91 4.64
N VAL A 22 11.70 -2.81 4.88
CA VAL A 22 10.28 -2.56 4.61
C VAL A 22 9.62 -1.87 5.81
N SER A 23 8.92 -0.77 5.54
CA SER A 23 8.15 0.00 6.53
C SER A 23 6.63 -0.02 6.29
N LEU A 24 6.20 -0.54 5.14
CA LEU A 24 4.81 -0.61 4.71
C LEU A 24 4.49 -2.04 4.24
N VAL A 25 3.47 -2.64 4.84
CA VAL A 25 2.93 -3.94 4.45
C VAL A 25 1.47 -3.77 4.06
N ILE A 26 1.13 -4.27 2.87
CA ILE A 26 -0.23 -4.22 2.33
C ILE A 26 -0.68 -5.66 2.11
N GLY A 27 -1.75 -6.08 2.79
CA GLY A 27 -2.39 -7.36 2.54
C GLY A 27 -3.56 -7.18 1.58
N LEU A 28 -3.62 -8.01 0.55
CA LEU A 28 -4.68 -8.00 -0.46
C LEU A 28 -5.41 -9.33 -0.42
N ALA A 29 -6.72 -9.27 -0.27
CA ALA A 29 -7.62 -10.42 -0.38
C ALA A 29 -8.69 -10.09 -1.43
N GLY A 30 -9.09 -11.08 -2.21
CA GLY A 30 -10.01 -10.92 -3.32
C GLY A 30 -10.74 -12.23 -3.51
N HIS A 31 -11.93 -12.13 -4.08
CA HIS A 31 -12.79 -13.30 -4.25
C HIS A 31 -12.58 -13.96 -5.62
N ASP A 32 -12.09 -13.19 -6.60
CA ASP A 32 -11.73 -13.67 -7.93
C ASP A 32 -10.44 -12.99 -8.43
N GLU A 33 -9.84 -13.58 -9.47
CA GLU A 33 -8.57 -13.17 -10.08
C GLU A 33 -8.60 -11.76 -10.70
N ASN A 34 -9.79 -11.26 -11.08
CA ASN A 34 -9.96 -9.97 -11.75
C ASN A 34 -10.09 -8.81 -10.75
N GLU A 35 -10.76 -9.02 -9.61
CA GLU A 35 -10.87 -8.03 -8.53
C GLU A 35 -9.50 -7.66 -7.97
N HIS A 36 -8.59 -8.63 -7.86
CA HIS A 36 -7.24 -8.41 -7.34
C HIS A 36 -6.44 -7.43 -8.19
N ILE A 37 -6.53 -7.54 -9.51
CA ILE A 37 -5.73 -6.76 -10.46
C ILE A 37 -6.07 -5.28 -10.36
N GLY A 38 -7.35 -4.93 -10.23
CA GLY A 38 -7.78 -3.54 -10.10
C GLY A 38 -7.22 -2.87 -8.85
N VAL A 39 -7.27 -3.56 -7.71
CA VAL A 39 -6.73 -3.03 -6.44
C VAL A 39 -5.19 -2.97 -6.48
N MET A 40 -4.52 -4.00 -7.01
CA MET A 40 -3.07 -3.99 -7.19
C MET A 40 -2.61 -2.85 -8.10
N SER A 41 -3.30 -2.60 -9.21
CA SER A 41 -3.00 -1.52 -10.13
C SER A 41 -3.13 -0.15 -9.46
N ALA A 42 -4.22 0.09 -8.73
CA ALA A 42 -4.42 1.34 -8.00
C ALA A 42 -3.34 1.58 -6.93
N VAL A 43 -2.97 0.54 -6.18
CA VAL A 43 -1.88 0.61 -5.19
C VAL A 43 -0.54 0.88 -5.87
N ALA A 44 -0.21 0.16 -6.95
CA ALA A 44 1.04 0.36 -7.68
C ALA A 44 1.12 1.77 -8.29
N ALA A 45 0.03 2.28 -8.85
CA ALA A 45 -0.04 3.64 -9.39
C ALA A 45 0.18 4.69 -8.30
N ALA A 46 -0.42 4.50 -7.12
CA ALA A 46 -0.22 5.41 -5.99
C ALA A 46 1.22 5.37 -5.47
N LEU A 47 1.84 4.19 -5.38
CA LEU A 47 3.22 4.02 -4.91
C LEU A 47 4.26 4.50 -5.93
N SER A 48 3.91 4.53 -7.22
CA SER A 48 4.76 5.07 -8.29
C SER A 48 4.80 6.60 -8.33
N ASN A 49 3.87 7.27 -7.64
CA ASN A 49 3.84 8.74 -7.54
C ASN A 49 4.46 9.20 -6.22
N PRO A 50 5.61 9.90 -6.23
CA PRO A 50 6.30 10.34 -5.03
C PRO A 50 5.44 11.18 -4.07
N VAL A 51 4.51 11.97 -4.62
CA VAL A 51 3.59 12.80 -3.84
C VAL A 51 2.60 11.91 -3.10
N LYS A 52 1.92 11.01 -3.79
CA LYS A 52 0.95 10.08 -3.18
C LYS A 52 1.63 9.15 -2.18
N THR A 53 2.84 8.66 -2.47
CA THR A 53 3.61 7.85 -1.53
C THR A 53 3.89 8.59 -0.23
N ARG A 54 4.23 9.88 -0.29
CA ARG A 54 4.42 10.71 0.90
C ARG A 54 3.11 10.91 1.67
N GLU A 55 2.02 11.19 0.97
CA GLU A 55 0.69 11.33 1.59
C GLU A 55 0.26 10.04 2.30
N LEU A 56 0.46 8.88 1.66
CA LEU A 56 0.16 7.56 2.23
C LEU A 56 1.03 7.25 3.47
N ALA A 57 2.29 7.69 3.46
CA ALA A 57 3.19 7.57 4.62
C ALA A 57 2.74 8.45 5.80
N GLN A 58 2.07 9.57 5.54
CA GLN A 58 1.62 10.52 6.56
C GLN A 58 0.16 10.30 7.01
N ALA A 59 -0.62 9.53 6.25
CA ALA A 59 -2.03 9.27 6.55
C ALA A 59 -2.21 8.72 7.98
N LYS A 60 -3.20 9.23 8.71
CA LYS A 60 -3.42 8.89 10.13
C LYS A 60 -4.50 7.84 10.34
N ASN A 61 -5.33 7.59 9.33
CA ASN A 61 -6.46 6.69 9.42
C ASN A 61 -6.83 6.08 8.06
N ALA A 62 -7.65 5.04 8.08
CA ALA A 62 -8.08 4.34 6.87
C ALA A 62 -8.87 5.21 5.88
N LYS A 63 -9.54 6.27 6.36
CA LYS A 63 -10.32 7.18 5.51
C LYS A 63 -9.39 8.00 4.60
N GLU A 64 -8.30 8.54 5.15
CA GLU A 64 -7.28 9.27 4.40
C GLU A 64 -6.60 8.37 3.35
N ILE A 65 -6.21 7.15 3.73
CA ILE A 65 -5.62 6.17 2.80
C ILE A 65 -6.57 5.93 1.62
N ARG A 66 -7.86 5.68 1.90
CA ARG A 66 -8.87 5.45 0.86
C ARG A 66 -9.09 6.67 -0.04
N ALA A 67 -8.94 7.90 0.48
CA ALA A 67 -9.05 9.10 -0.33
C ALA A 67 -7.87 9.23 -1.30
N ILE A 68 -6.64 8.97 -0.85
CA ILE A 68 -5.42 9.06 -1.66
C ILE A 68 -5.41 7.98 -2.77
N LEU A 69 -5.94 6.79 -2.50
CA LEU A 69 -6.03 5.70 -3.49
C LEU A 69 -7.13 5.91 -4.54
N LYS A 70 -8.07 6.85 -4.32
CA LYS A 70 -9.19 7.13 -5.24
C LYS A 70 -8.97 8.38 -6.11
N SER A 71 -8.01 9.24 -5.75
CA SER A 71 -7.55 10.36 -6.58
C SER A 71 -6.55 9.87 -7.63
#